data_AF-G1BJ26-F1
#
_entry.id   AF-G1BJ26-F1
#
_cell.length_a   1.000
_cell.length_b   1.000
_cell.length_c   1.000
_cell.angle_alpha   90.00
_cell.angle_beta   90.00
_cell.angle_gamma   90.00
#
_symmetry.space_group_name_H-M   'P 1'
#
loop_
_entity.id
_entity.type
_entity.pdbx_description
1 polymer ?
#
loop_
_entity_poly.entity_id
_entity_poly.type
_entity_poly.pdbx_seq_one_letter_code
_entity_poly.pdbx_strand_id
1 'polypeptide(L)'
;VVAECCFIPYEYIISRQGTEKLDKVLGISSSSKKSMLVVSEFIGCSPSLSGAIRVNPWNIDAVADAMDLALEMADSEKQLIHEKHYRYVSTHDVGYWARSFLQDLERTCSDHVRRRWWGIGFVLFFIIVAVDHNFLKISLEHLVSAYRR
;
A
#
# COMPACT_ATOMS: atom_id res chain seq x y z
N VAL A 1 3.79 -4.27 -16.17
CA VAL A 1 3.08 -5.24 -15.32
C VAL A 1 2.07 -4.45 -14.52
N VAL A 2 0.80 -4.88 -14.48
CA VAL A 2 -0.28 -4.10 -13.85
C VAL A 2 -0.09 -4.16 -12.33
N ALA A 3 0.11 -2.99 -11.71
CA ALA A 3 0.01 -2.83 -10.27
C ALA A 3 -1.32 -2.12 -10.00
N GLU A 4 -2.39 -2.91 -9.88
CA GLU A 4 -3.60 -2.43 -9.24
C GLU A 4 -3.35 -2.42 -7.74
N CYS A 5 -3.30 -1.23 -7.15
CA CYS A 5 -3.38 -1.06 -5.71
C CYS A 5 -4.47 -0.04 -5.42
N CYS A 6 -5.48 -0.56 -4.74
CA CYS A 6 -6.77 0.03 -4.44
C CYS A 6 -6.67 1.28 -3.53
N PHE A 7 -7.70 2.13 -3.64
CA PHE A 7 -7.97 3.36 -2.89
C PHE A 7 -7.11 4.59 -3.23
N ILE A 8 -7.42 5.22 -4.38
CA ILE A 8 -7.67 6.66 -4.63
C ILE A 8 -7.58 6.86 -6.17
N PRO A 9 -8.51 7.58 -6.83
CA PRO A 9 -8.49 7.77 -8.28
C PRO A 9 -7.49 8.87 -8.65
N TYR A 10 -6.20 8.56 -8.63
CA TYR A 10 -5.22 9.40 -9.33
C TYR A 10 -4.65 8.61 -10.50
N GLU A 11 -4.66 9.27 -11.65
CA GLU A 11 -4.25 8.73 -12.95
C GLU A 11 -2.91 8.01 -12.83
N TYR A 12 -2.85 6.80 -13.37
CA TYR A 12 -1.61 6.04 -13.51
C TYR A 12 -1.29 5.91 -15.00
N ILE A 13 -0.03 6.17 -15.36
CA ILE A 13 0.48 5.96 -16.72
C ILE A 13 1.23 4.64 -16.71
N ILE A 14 0.61 3.58 -17.23
CA ILE A 14 1.29 2.28 -17.42
C ILE A 14 1.93 2.28 -18.80
N SER A 15 3.25 2.42 -18.87
CA SER A 15 4.01 2.03 -20.05
C SER A 15 4.33 0.54 -19.94
N ARG A 16 3.58 -0.29 -20.66
CA ARG A 16 3.79 -1.74 -20.68
C ARG A 16 4.58 -2.09 -21.94
N GLN A 17 5.68 -2.82 -21.79
CA GLN A 17 6.23 -3.55 -22.94
C GLN A 17 5.16 -4.53 -23.45
N GLY A 18 5.04 -4.62 -24.77
CA GLY A 18 3.99 -5.38 -25.46
C GLY A 18 3.81 -6.80 -24.92
N THR A 19 2.59 -7.32 -25.04
CA THR A 19 2.38 -8.76 -24.80
C THR A 19 2.98 -9.54 -25.96
N GLU A 20 3.37 -10.79 -25.77
CA GLU A 20 3.92 -11.63 -26.84
C GLU A 20 2.99 -11.73 -28.06
N LYS A 21 1.67 -11.57 -27.84
CA LYS A 21 0.67 -11.49 -28.90
C LYS A 21 0.76 -10.17 -29.68
N LEU A 22 1.00 -9.05 -29.00
CA LEU A 22 1.21 -7.74 -29.61
C LEU A 22 2.56 -7.67 -30.32
N ASP A 23 3.62 -8.22 -29.72
CA ASP A 23 4.97 -8.24 -30.29
C ASP A 23 5.01 -9.07 -31.58
N LYS A 24 4.29 -10.20 -31.64
CA LYS A 24 4.11 -10.99 -32.88
C LYS A 24 3.37 -10.22 -33.97
N VAL A 25 2.36 -9.42 -33.60
CA VAL A 25 1.62 -8.59 -34.56
C VAL A 25 2.47 -7.42 -35.07
N LEU A 26 3.34 -6.88 -34.21
CA LEU A 26 4.23 -5.76 -34.52
C LEU A 26 5.56 -6.18 -35.15
N GLY A 27 5.80 -7.49 -35.32
CA GLY A 27 7.05 -8.01 -35.90
C GLY A 27 8.29 -7.81 -35.04
N ILE A 28 8.11 -7.58 -33.74
CA ILE A 28 9.20 -7.36 -32.79
C ILE A 28 9.72 -8.73 -32.36
N SER A 29 11.00 -9.02 -32.62
CA SER A 29 11.65 -10.24 -32.14
C SER A 29 11.68 -10.23 -30.61
N SER A 30 11.45 -11.40 -29.99
CA SER A 30 11.38 -11.54 -28.53
C SER A 30 12.74 -11.26 -27.87
N SER A 31 13.09 -9.99 -27.73
CA SER A 31 14.22 -9.55 -26.92
C SER A 31 13.90 -9.73 -25.44
N SER A 32 14.93 -9.65 -24.57
CA SER A 32 14.68 -9.59 -23.14
C SER A 32 13.70 -8.45 -22.82
N LYS A 33 12.74 -8.72 -21.92
CA LYS A 33 11.76 -7.73 -21.49
C LYS A 33 12.49 -6.71 -20.60
N LYS A 34 12.39 -5.44 -20.96
CA LYS A 34 13.07 -4.29 -20.34
C LYS A 34 12.02 -3.22 -20.04
N SER A 35 11.21 -3.43 -19.01
CA SER A 35 10.21 -2.43 -18.59
C SER A 35 10.62 -1.77 -17.28
N MET A 36 10.61 -0.44 -17.27
CA MET A 36 10.75 0.37 -16.05
C MET A 36 9.38 0.64 -15.44
N LEU A 37 9.30 0.75 -14.11
CA LEU A 37 8.10 1.15 -13.40
C LEU A 37 8.33 2.53 -12.76
N VAL A 38 7.47 3.49 -13.10
CA VAL A 38 7.34 4.78 -12.41
C VAL A 38 6.05 4.70 -11.60
N VAL A 39 6.15 4.87 -10.29
CA VAL A 39 5.09 4.58 -9.32
C VAL A 39 4.95 5.77 -8.39
N SER A 40 3.71 6.15 -8.07
CA SER A 40 3.45 7.17 -7.06
C SER A 40 3.98 6.73 -5.69
N GLU A 41 4.59 7.67 -4.96
CA GLU A 41 5.10 7.41 -3.61
C GLU A 41 4.00 7.01 -2.61
N PHE A 42 2.76 7.42 -2.90
CA PHE A 42 1.58 7.18 -2.08
C PHE A 42 0.95 5.80 -2.29
N ILE A 43 1.48 5.02 -3.24
CA ILE A 43 0.99 3.66 -3.48
C ILE A 43 1.48 2.73 -2.37
N GLY A 44 0.55 2.02 -1.73
CA GLY A 44 0.86 1.11 -0.62
C GLY A 44 1.84 -0.01 -0.96
N CYS A 45 1.95 -0.43 -2.23
CA CYS A 45 2.93 -1.42 -2.69
C CYS A 45 4.28 -0.82 -3.13
N SER A 46 4.45 0.50 -3.06
CA SER A 46 5.68 1.21 -3.43
C SER A 46 6.92 0.72 -2.66
N PRO A 47 6.86 0.41 -1.34
CA PRO A 47 7.98 -0.19 -0.62
C PRO A 47 8.40 -1.56 -1.15
N SER A 48 7.44 -2.35 -1.64
CA SER A 48 7.69 -3.72 -2.09
C SER A 48 8.27 -3.78 -3.51
N LEU A 49 7.98 -2.79 -4.34
CA LEU A 49 8.56 -2.63 -5.69
C LEU A 49 9.93 -1.94 -5.64
N SER A 50 10.82 -2.47 -4.81
CA SER A 50 12.18 -1.92 -4.62
C SER A 50 12.91 -1.82 -5.97
N GLY A 51 13.29 -0.61 -6.37
CA GLY A 51 13.90 -0.28 -7.67
C GLY A 51 12.96 0.36 -8.69
N ALA A 52 11.67 0.54 -8.35
CA ALA A 52 10.78 1.42 -9.12
C ALA A 52 11.09 2.89 -8.82
N ILE A 53 10.94 3.75 -9.83
CA ILE A 53 11.12 5.19 -9.67
C ILE A 53 9.89 5.73 -8.94
N ARG A 54 10.09 6.32 -7.76
CA ARG A 54 9.02 6.87 -6.93
C ARG A 54 8.86 8.34 -7.23
N VAL A 55 7.64 8.76 -7.55
CA VAL A 55 7.34 10.16 -7.87
C VAL A 55 6.17 10.67 -7.06
N ASN A 56 6.20 11.96 -6.77
CA ASN A 56 5.02 12.67 -6.30
C ASN A 56 4.21 13.12 -7.53
N PRO A 57 2.99 12.61 -7.76
CA PRO A 57 2.18 12.98 -8.93
C PRO A 57 1.80 14.46 -8.96
N TRP A 58 1.87 15.16 -7.82
CA TRP A 58 1.60 16.59 -7.72
C TRP A 58 2.77 17.47 -8.19
N ASN A 59 3.94 16.87 -8.39
CA ASN A 59 5.13 17.54 -8.91
C ASN A 59 5.37 17.12 -10.36
N ILE A 60 4.90 17.94 -11.29
CA ILE A 60 4.96 17.66 -12.73
C ILE A 60 6.42 17.56 -13.22
N ASP A 61 7.30 18.42 -12.72
CA ASP A 61 8.73 18.41 -13.08
C ASP A 61 9.38 17.09 -12.65
N ALA A 62 9.12 16.63 -11.42
CA ALA A 62 9.64 15.36 -10.92
C ALA A 62 9.11 14.15 -11.70
N VAL A 63 7.88 14.22 -12.22
CA VAL A 63 7.32 13.17 -13.08
C VAL A 63 8.02 13.15 -14.44
N ALA A 64 8.29 14.32 -15.03
CA ALA A 64 9.02 14.44 -16.29
C ALA A 64 10.45 13.89 -16.15
N ASP A 65 11.19 14.32 -15.12
CA ASP A 65 12.54 13.84 -14.83
C ASP A 65 12.57 12.32 -14.64
N ALA A 66 11.55 11.76 -13.95
CA ALA A 66 11.43 10.33 -13.76
C ALA A 66 11.16 9.55 -15.06
N MET A 67 10.40 10.14 -15.99
CA MET A 67 10.19 9.54 -17.32
C MET A 67 11.48 9.56 -18.13
N ASP A 68 12.23 10.66 -18.11
CA ASP A 68 13.50 10.78 -18.80
C ASP A 68 14.52 9.79 -18.24
N LEU A 69 14.65 9.70 -16.91
CA LEU A 69 15.45 8.68 -16.24
C LEU A 69 15.05 7.26 -16.66
N ALA A 70 13.75 6.96 -16.70
CA ALA A 70 13.28 5.65 -17.13
C ALA A 70 13.66 5.31 -18.58
N LEU A 71 13.76 6.30 -19.46
CA LEU A 71 14.16 6.14 -20.85
C LEU A 71 15.68 6.04 -21.02
N GLU A 72 16.46 6.82 -20.27
CA GLU A 72 17.92 6.89 -20.37
C GLU A 72 18.65 5.74 -19.65
N MET A 73 18.00 5.06 -18.70
CA MET A 73 18.62 3.95 -17.97
C MET A 73 19.21 2.87 -18.88
N ALA A 74 20.36 2.33 -18.46
CA ALA A 74 21.07 1.30 -19.21
C ALA A 74 20.24 0.02 -19.35
N ASP A 75 20.31 -0.61 -20.52
CA ASP A 75 19.52 -1.81 -20.85
C ASP A 75 19.75 -3.00 -19.90
N SER A 76 20.97 -3.17 -19.40
CA SER A 76 21.32 -4.21 -18.43
C SER A 76 20.63 -3.98 -17.09
N GLU A 77 20.60 -2.74 -16.63
CA GLU A 77 19.94 -2.34 -15.38
C GLU A 77 18.42 -2.46 -15.50
N LYS A 78 17.84 -2.00 -16.61
CA LYS A 78 16.41 -2.16 -16.92
C LYS A 78 15.99 -3.63 -16.85
N GLN A 79 16.81 -4.54 -17.39
CA GLN A 79 16.50 -5.96 -17.37
C GLN A 79 16.54 -6.55 -15.96
N LEU A 80 17.55 -6.21 -15.15
CA LEU A 80 17.67 -6.66 -13.77
C LEU A 80 16.47 -6.21 -12.92
N ILE A 81 16.10 -4.93 -13.04
CA ILE A 81 14.97 -4.37 -12.29
C ILE A 81 13.67 -4.97 -12.79
N HIS A 82 13.50 -5.14 -14.10
CA HIS A 82 12.33 -5.81 -14.69
C HIS A 82 12.16 -7.22 -14.12
N GLU A 83 13.22 -8.03 -14.09
CA GLU A 83 13.17 -9.39 -13.57
C GLU A 83 12.79 -9.41 -12.07
N LYS A 84 13.35 -8.49 -11.28
CA LYS A 84 13.03 -8.34 -9.86
C LYS A 84 11.56 -8.01 -9.64
N HIS A 85 11.04 -7.00 -10.35
CA HIS A 85 9.64 -6.59 -10.26
C HIS A 85 8.70 -7.68 -10.78
N TYR A 86 9.07 -8.35 -11.87
CA TYR A 86 8.30 -9.46 -12.42
C TYR A 86 8.21 -10.62 -11.42
N ARG A 87 9.32 -11.01 -10.80
CA ARG A 87 9.36 -12.04 -9.76
C ARG A 87 8.46 -11.66 -8.58
N TYR A 88 8.53 -10.42 -8.11
CA TYR A 88 7.69 -9.94 -7.01
C TYR A 88 6.19 -10.04 -7.35
N VAL A 89 5.78 -9.52 -8.50
CA VAL A 89 4.36 -9.56 -8.91
C VAL A 89 3.87 -10.98 -9.21
N SER A 90 4.73 -11.84 -9.77
CA SER A 90 4.37 -13.24 -10.03
C SER A 90 4.18 -14.08 -8.77
N THR A 91 4.80 -13.68 -7.65
CA THR A 91 4.75 -14.41 -6.38
C THR A 91 3.70 -13.84 -5.43
N HIS A 92 3.43 -12.54 -5.51
CA HIS A 92 2.44 -11.83 -4.69
C HIS A 92 1.20 -11.57 -5.51
N ASP A 93 0.43 -12.64 -5.74
CA ASP A 93 -0.83 -12.56 -6.47
C ASP A 93 -1.96 -11.88 -5.66
N VAL A 94 -3.07 -11.61 -6.34
CA VAL A 94 -4.28 -11.03 -5.72
C VAL A 94 -4.81 -11.94 -4.59
N GLY A 95 -4.59 -13.25 -4.66
CA GLY A 95 -4.98 -14.19 -3.61
C GLY A 95 -4.10 -14.11 -2.36
N TYR A 96 -2.81 -13.79 -2.49
CA TYR A 96 -1.92 -13.48 -1.38
C TYR A 96 -2.35 -12.17 -0.71
N TRP A 97 -2.63 -11.13 -1.51
CA TRP A 97 -3.14 -9.87 -0.99
C TRP A 97 -4.46 -10.05 -0.23
N ALA A 98 -5.43 -10.76 -0.82
CA ALA A 98 -6.74 -10.98 -0.21
C ALA A 98 -6.63 -11.74 1.13
N ARG A 99 -5.75 -12.75 1.19
CA ARG A 99 -5.49 -13.50 2.42
C ARG A 99 -4.83 -12.64 3.50
N SER A 100 -3.82 -11.85 3.14
CA SER A 100 -3.18 -10.93 4.09
C SER A 100 -4.16 -9.89 4.61
N PHE A 101 -4.96 -9.30 3.73
CA PHE A 101 -5.98 -8.32 4.10
C PHE A 101 -7.01 -8.90 5.07
N LEU A 102 -7.53 -10.09 4.78
CA LEU A 102 -8.47 -10.78 5.68
C LEU A 102 -7.83 -11.14 7.02
N GLN A 103 -6.56 -11.56 7.02
CA GLN A 103 -5.83 -11.86 8.25
C GLN A 103 -5.61 -10.60 9.11
N ASP A 104 -5.25 -9.48 8.50
CA ASP A 104 -5.06 -8.22 9.22
C ASP A 104 -6.40 -7.64 9.72
N LEU A 105 -7.47 -7.83 8.95
CA LEU A 105 -8.83 -7.52 9.39
C LEU A 105 -9.21 -8.37 10.61
N GLU A 106 -8.96 -9.68 10.56
CA GLU A 106 -9.22 -10.59 11.68
C GLU A 106 -8.42 -10.19 12.94
N ARG A 107 -7.13 -9.87 12.79
CA ARG A 107 -6.29 -9.38 13.90
C ARG A 107 -6.86 -8.10 14.52
N THR A 108 -7.25 -7.14 13.69
CA THR A 108 -7.81 -5.86 14.16
C THR A 108 -9.16 -6.05 14.85
N CYS A 109 -9.99 -6.95 14.33
CA CYS A 109 -11.27 -7.31 14.93
C CYS A 109 -11.13 -8.13 16.22
N SER A 110 -10.06 -8.93 16.35
CA SER A 110 -9.79 -9.73 17.56
C SER A 110 -9.67 -8.86 18.82
N ASP A 111 -9.01 -7.70 18.72
CA ASP A 111 -8.92 -6.73 19.82
C ASP A 111 -10.28 -6.07 20.14
N HIS A 112 -11.17 -5.97 19.14
CA HIS A 112 -12.51 -5.41 19.29
C HIS A 112 -13.41 -6.28 20.19
N VAL A 113 -13.23 -7.60 20.13
CA VAL A 113 -13.99 -8.57 20.94
C VAL A 113 -13.60 -8.51 22.42
N ARG A 114 -12.36 -8.13 22.74
CA ARG A 114 -11.87 -7.98 24.12
C ARG A 114 -12.28 -6.68 24.79
N ARG A 115 -12.65 -5.65 24.03
CA ARG A 115 -13.06 -4.35 24.57
C ARG A 115 -14.50 -4.40 25.04
N ARG A 116 -14.75 -3.87 26.23
CA ARG A 116 -16.09 -3.70 26.77
C ARG A 116 -16.64 -2.37 26.29
N TRP A 117 -17.79 -2.42 25.63
CA TRP A 117 -18.42 -1.26 25.02
C TRP A 117 -19.43 -0.67 25.99
N TRP A 118 -19.29 0.61 26.30
CA TRP A 118 -20.22 1.35 27.16
C TRP A 118 -20.86 2.47 26.34
N GLY A 119 -22.19 2.49 26.30
CA GLY A 119 -22.94 3.66 25.84
C GLY A 119 -23.15 4.60 27.01
N ILE A 120 -22.59 5.80 26.95
CA ILE A 120 -22.79 6.83 27.97
C ILE A 120 -23.63 7.95 27.37
N GLY A 121 -24.76 8.26 28.01
CA GLY A 121 -25.63 9.38 27.68
C GLY A 121 -27.06 8.98 27.30
N PHE A 122 -27.90 9.99 27.06
CA PHE A 122 -29.32 9.82 26.78
C PHE A 122 -29.71 10.54 25.49
N VAL A 123 -30.55 9.89 24.68
CA VAL A 123 -31.17 10.42 23.46
C VAL A 123 -30.14 10.98 22.47
N LEU A 124 -29.96 12.31 22.38
CA LEU A 124 -29.14 12.96 21.36
C LEU A 124 -27.64 13.06 21.71
N PHE A 125 -27.27 12.78 22.97
CA PHE A 125 -25.89 12.83 23.43
C PHE A 125 -25.41 11.43 23.81
N PHE A 126 -25.42 10.49 22.86
CA PHE A 126 -24.83 9.17 23.08
C PHE A 126 -23.37 9.18 22.65
N ILE A 127 -22.48 8.76 23.54
CA ILE A 127 -21.07 8.53 23.23
C ILE A 127 -20.79 7.05 23.47
N ILE A 128 -20.17 6.42 22.50
CA ILE A 128 -19.70 5.04 22.61
C ILE A 128 -18.25 5.09 23.07
N VAL A 129 -17.97 4.47 24.21
CA VAL A 129 -16.62 4.34 24.75
C VAL A 129 -16.23 2.87 24.77
N ALA A 130 -15.12 2.54 24.10
CA ALA A 130 -14.51 1.23 24.15
C ALA A 130 -13.44 1.21 25.25
N VAL A 131 -13.63 0.34 26.24
CA VAL A 131 -12.79 0.26 27.43
C VAL A 131 -12.12 -1.12 27.49
N ASP A 132 -10.85 -1.18 27.89
CA ASP A 132 -10.13 -2.45 28.06
C ASP A 132 -10.75 -3.30 29.20
N HIS A 133 -10.64 -4.62 29.13
CA HIS A 133 -11.14 -5.51 30.18
C HIS A 133 -10.52 -5.24 31.56
N ASN A 134 -9.25 -4.81 31.60
CA ASN A 134 -8.52 -4.50 32.81
C ASN A 134 -8.76 -3.08 33.34
N PHE A 135 -9.69 -2.33 32.75
CA PHE A 135 -10.01 -0.99 33.22
C PHE A 135 -10.71 -1.06 34.57
N LEU A 136 -9.92 -0.87 35.62
CA LEU A 136 -10.42 -0.79 36.99
C LEU A 136 -10.85 0.64 37.27
N LYS A 137 -12.03 0.77 37.90
CA LYS A 137 -12.48 2.06 38.42
C LYS A 137 -11.46 2.54 39.46
N ILE A 138 -10.77 3.63 39.15
CA ILE A 138 -9.84 4.26 40.09
C ILE A 138 -10.65 4.71 41.32
N SER A 139 -10.23 4.27 42.50
CA SER A 139 -10.86 4.69 43.75
C SER A 139 -10.63 6.19 43.97
N LEU A 140 -11.67 6.88 44.44
CA LEU A 140 -11.66 8.33 44.59
C LEU A 140 -10.57 8.78 45.58
N GLU A 141 -10.27 7.95 46.58
CA GLU A 141 -9.21 8.20 47.56
C GLU A 141 -7.80 8.23 46.94
N HIS A 142 -7.52 7.34 45.98
CA HIS A 142 -6.24 7.37 45.26
C HIS A 142 -6.10 8.60 44.37
N LEU A 143 -7.19 9.04 43.74
CA LEU A 143 -7.18 10.23 42.88
C LEU A 143 -6.95 11.51 43.70
N VAL A 144 -7.64 11.65 44.84
CA VAL A 144 -7.47 12.82 45.73
C VAL A 144 -6.06 12.88 46.33
N SER A 145 -5.48 11.73 46.66
CA SER A 145 -4.09 11.65 47.15
C SER A 145 -3.07 12.06 46.08
N ALA A 146 -3.22 11.57 44.85
CA ALA A 146 -2.31 11.88 43.75
C ALA A 146 -2.38 13.34 43.26
N TYR A 147 -3.57 13.97 43.35
CA TYR A 147 -3.81 15.34 42.91
C TYR A 147 -3.46 16.41 43.95
N ARG A 148 -3.26 16.01 45.22
CA ARG A 148 -2.84 16.91 46.32
C ARG A 148 -1.33 17.16 46.39
N ARG A 149 -0.57 16.69 45.40
CA ARG A 149 0.87 16.92 45.26
C ARG A 149 1.15 18.10 44.35
#